data_AF-A0A3M1V525-F1
#
_entry.id   AF-A0A3M1V525-F1
#
_cell.length_a   1.000
_cell.length_b   1.000
_cell.length_c   1.000
_cell.angle_alpha   90.00
_cell.angle_beta   90.00
_cell.angle_gamma   90.00
#
_symmetry.space_group_name_H-M   'P 1'
#
loop_
_entity.id
_entity.type
_entity.pdbx_description
1 polymer ?
#
loop_
_entity_poly.entity_id
_entity_poly.type
_entity_poly.pdbx_seq_one_letter_code
_entity_poly.pdbx_strand_id
1 'polypeptide(L)'
;MSWLLLVALLFALFYGPQLWVQQVLARYNRKPEDNFPGTGGELARHLLDRFALSDVKVETSEQGDHYDPIARAVRLTPDKHDGRTLTAITVAAHEVGHALQHAADEPLFAWRTRLARSAVFAERVGSFLLFAAPVLALITRMPHPGLLSALGAFLVLGFGILLQFLTLPVELDASFRKALPLLGTGYLEKHQLPAARRILRAAAWTYVAAALASLFNFWRWLAVLRR
;
A
#
# COMPACT_ATOMS: atom_id res chain seq x y z
N MET A 1 23.30 -28.27 5.70
CA MET A 1 21.90 -28.51 6.13
C MET A 1 21.28 -27.30 6.83
N SER A 2 21.91 -26.74 7.87
CA SER A 2 21.38 -25.60 8.66
C SER A 2 21.20 -24.30 7.87
N TRP A 3 22.10 -23.99 6.93
CA TRP A 3 22.00 -22.78 6.10
C TRP A 3 20.81 -22.82 5.13
N LEU A 4 20.42 -23.99 4.62
CA LEU A 4 19.24 -24.15 3.75
C LEU A 4 17.95 -23.86 4.51
N LEU A 5 17.86 -24.31 5.77
CA LEU A 5 16.73 -23.99 6.65
C LEU A 5 16.64 -22.50 6.95
N LEU A 6 17.79 -21.84 7.15
CA LEU A 6 17.86 -20.39 7.37
C LEU A 6 17.42 -19.61 6.13
N VAL A 7 17.85 -20.02 4.93
CA VAL A 7 17.43 -19.41 3.66
C VAL A 7 15.94 -19.61 3.42
N ALA A 8 15.41 -20.82 3.66
CA ALA A 8 13.99 -21.11 3.53
C ALA A 8 13.14 -20.28 4.51
N LEU A 9 13.60 -20.11 5.75
CA LEU A 9 12.95 -19.28 6.76
C LEU A 9 12.91 -17.81 6.34
N LEU A 10 14.04 -17.26 5.85
CA LEU A 10 14.10 -15.88 5.37
C LEU A 10 13.18 -15.69 4.15
N PHE A 11 13.18 -16.64 3.21
CA PHE A 11 12.29 -16.57 2.06
C PHE A 11 10.81 -16.58 2.47
N ALA A 12 10.43 -17.49 3.38
CA ALA A 12 9.07 -17.54 3.91
C ALA A 12 8.68 -16.24 4.63
N LEU A 13 9.62 -15.63 5.37
CA LEU A 13 9.39 -14.37 6.08
C LEU A 13 9.14 -13.19 5.11
N PHE A 14 9.92 -13.08 4.03
CA PHE A 14 9.82 -11.96 3.09
C PHE A 14 8.71 -12.14 2.05
N TYR A 15 8.54 -13.35 1.49
CA TYR A 15 7.62 -13.60 0.38
C TYR A 15 6.31 -14.26 0.81
N GLY A 16 6.28 -14.96 1.95
CA GLY A 16 5.11 -15.66 2.46
C GLY A 16 3.88 -14.77 2.62
N PRO A 17 3.98 -13.57 3.24
CA PRO A 17 2.85 -12.65 3.35
C PRO A 17 2.26 -12.26 1.99
N GLN A 18 3.11 -11.92 1.02
CA GLN A 18 2.66 -11.51 -0.31
C GLN A 18 1.94 -12.65 -1.04
N LEU A 19 2.50 -13.87 -0.97
CA LEU A 19 1.87 -15.05 -1.57
C LEU A 19 0.51 -15.36 -0.93
N TRP A 20 0.41 -15.24 0.39
CA TRP A 20 -0.86 -15.44 1.09
C TRP A 20 -1.92 -14.43 0.67
N VAL A 21 -1.55 -13.16 0.51
CA VAL A 21 -2.47 -12.10 0.07
C VAL A 21 -2.96 -12.37 -1.36
N GLN A 22 -2.05 -12.70 -2.28
CA GLN A 22 -2.40 -13.08 -3.64
C GLN A 22 -3.34 -14.30 -3.66
N GLN A 23 -3.09 -15.30 -2.83
CA GLN A 23 -3.96 -16.47 -2.71
C GLN A 23 -5.37 -16.12 -2.20
N VAL A 24 -5.47 -15.21 -1.22
CA VAL A 24 -6.77 -14.74 -0.71
C VAL A 24 -7.53 -14.00 -1.79
N LEU A 25 -6.92 -13.02 -2.45
CA LEU A 25 -7.53 -12.26 -3.55
C LEU A 25 -7.98 -13.18 -4.68
N ALA A 26 -7.10 -14.09 -5.12
CA ALA A 26 -7.39 -15.05 -6.19
C ALA A 26 -8.50 -16.04 -5.80
N ARG A 27 -8.63 -16.41 -4.52
CA ARG A 27 -9.70 -17.31 -4.05
C ARG A 27 -11.09 -16.71 -4.25
N TYR A 28 -11.24 -15.40 -4.05
CA TYR A 28 -12.50 -14.68 -4.16
C TYR A 28 -12.68 -13.93 -5.49
N ASN A 29 -11.75 -14.12 -6.44
CA ASN A 29 -11.80 -13.54 -7.79
C ASN A 29 -11.96 -14.59 -8.91
N ARG A 30 -12.40 -15.83 -8.57
CA ARG A 30 -12.35 -16.96 -9.53
C ARG A 30 -13.43 -16.94 -10.59
N LYS A 31 -14.66 -16.59 -10.21
CA LYS A 31 -15.82 -16.60 -11.08
C LYS A 31 -16.71 -15.41 -10.73
N PRO A 32 -17.36 -14.78 -11.73
CA PRO A 32 -18.44 -13.85 -11.49
C PRO A 32 -19.49 -14.48 -10.55
N GLU A 33 -20.00 -13.69 -9.62
CA GLU A 33 -21.11 -14.06 -8.75
C GLU A 33 -22.38 -13.35 -9.27
N ASP A 34 -23.45 -14.13 -9.48
CA ASP A 34 -24.68 -13.63 -10.08
C ASP A 34 -25.45 -12.63 -9.19
N ASN A 35 -25.15 -12.63 -7.89
CA ASN A 35 -25.80 -11.77 -6.91
C ASN A 35 -25.30 -10.31 -6.91
N PHE A 36 -24.21 -10.00 -7.62
CA PHE A 36 -23.79 -8.60 -7.78
C PHE A 36 -24.51 -7.94 -8.95
N PRO A 37 -25.22 -6.80 -8.74
CA PRO A 37 -25.97 -6.15 -9.80
C PRO A 37 -25.08 -5.48 -10.87
N GLY A 38 -23.78 -5.30 -10.58
CA GLY A 38 -22.82 -4.67 -11.48
C GLY A 38 -21.38 -5.04 -11.16
N THR A 39 -20.44 -4.48 -11.92
CA THR A 39 -18.99 -4.68 -11.76
C THR A 39 -18.40 -3.85 -10.62
N GLY A 40 -17.13 -4.07 -10.28
CA GLY A 40 -16.41 -3.23 -9.31
C GLY A 40 -16.32 -1.76 -9.76
N GLY A 41 -16.10 -1.50 -11.05
CA GLY A 41 -16.09 -0.14 -11.61
C GLY A 41 -17.47 0.54 -11.49
N GLU A 42 -18.54 -0.18 -11.82
CA GLU A 42 -19.91 0.32 -11.68
C GLU A 42 -20.26 0.61 -10.22
N LEU A 43 -19.86 -0.27 -9.30
CA LEU A 43 -19.99 -0.03 -7.86
C LEU A 43 -19.21 1.22 -7.45
N ALA A 44 -17.94 1.35 -7.86
CA ALA A 44 -17.12 2.51 -7.50
C ALA A 44 -17.80 3.82 -7.93
N ARG A 45 -18.27 3.88 -9.18
CA ARG A 45 -19.02 5.04 -9.71
C ARG A 45 -20.26 5.32 -8.89
N HIS A 46 -21.09 4.29 -8.67
CA HIS A 46 -22.33 4.41 -7.88
C HIS A 46 -22.08 4.94 -6.47
N LEU A 47 -21.04 4.45 -5.78
CA LEU A 47 -20.69 4.91 -4.44
C LEU A 47 -20.19 6.34 -4.45
N LEU A 48 -19.30 6.70 -5.37
CA LEU A 48 -18.82 8.08 -5.49
C LEU A 48 -19.99 9.05 -5.72
N ASP A 49 -20.95 8.70 -6.58
CA ASP A 49 -22.14 9.53 -6.82
C ASP A 49 -23.03 9.63 -5.57
N ARG A 50 -23.20 8.53 -4.84
CA ARG A 50 -23.92 8.50 -3.55
C ARG A 50 -23.32 9.47 -2.52
N PHE A 51 -22.02 9.72 -2.58
CA PHE A 51 -21.30 10.65 -1.69
C PHE A 51 -20.99 12.00 -2.34
N ALA A 52 -21.67 12.35 -3.44
CA ALA A 52 -21.50 13.62 -4.16
C ALA A 52 -20.08 13.87 -4.71
N LEU A 53 -19.38 12.80 -5.07
CA LEU A 53 -18.03 12.82 -5.68
C LEU A 53 -18.11 12.49 -7.19
N SER A 54 -19.01 13.15 -7.91
CA SER A 54 -19.22 12.95 -9.35
C SER A 54 -18.03 13.39 -10.21
N ASP A 55 -17.18 14.26 -9.67
CA ASP A 55 -15.96 14.74 -10.32
C ASP A 55 -14.78 13.76 -10.20
N VAL A 56 -14.85 12.79 -9.28
CA VAL A 56 -13.84 11.72 -9.16
C VAL A 56 -14.06 10.71 -10.27
N LYS A 57 -13.07 10.48 -11.14
CA LYS A 57 -13.17 9.53 -12.25
C LYS A 57 -13.07 8.08 -11.76
N VAL A 58 -13.60 7.14 -12.54
CA VAL A 58 -13.36 5.70 -12.37
C VAL A 58 -12.77 5.20 -13.68
N GLU A 59 -11.58 4.63 -13.64
CA GLU A 59 -10.84 4.21 -14.84
C GLU A 59 -10.05 2.92 -14.61
N THR A 60 -9.67 2.26 -15.69
CA THR A 60 -8.82 1.06 -15.64
C THR A 60 -7.34 1.42 -15.50
N SER A 61 -6.55 0.57 -14.84
CA SER A 61 -5.11 0.75 -14.69
C SER A 61 -4.34 -0.56 -14.67
N GLU A 62 -3.20 -0.61 -15.37
CA GLU A 62 -2.27 -1.73 -15.34
C GLU A 62 -1.29 -1.68 -14.15
N GLN A 63 -1.28 -0.58 -13.39
CA GLN A 63 -0.31 -0.35 -12.30
C GLN A 63 -0.80 -0.83 -10.94
N GLY A 64 -2.00 -1.42 -10.88
CA GLY A 64 -2.65 -1.84 -9.65
C GLY A 64 -3.84 -0.97 -9.27
N ASP A 65 -4.62 -1.46 -8.31
CA ASP A 65 -5.78 -0.78 -7.76
C ASP A 65 -5.32 0.35 -6.81
N HIS A 66 -5.77 1.57 -7.04
CA HIS A 66 -5.47 2.73 -6.18
C HIS A 66 -6.38 3.93 -6.45
N TYR A 67 -6.58 4.77 -5.43
CA TYR A 67 -7.07 6.14 -5.61
C TYR A 67 -5.91 7.13 -5.82
N ASP A 68 -6.00 7.91 -6.90
CA ASP A 68 -5.09 9.02 -7.21
C ASP A 68 -5.69 10.36 -6.73
N PRO A 69 -5.16 10.98 -5.66
CA PRO A 69 -5.67 12.26 -5.16
C PRO A 69 -5.30 13.46 -6.04
N ILE A 70 -4.32 13.34 -6.95
CA ILE A 70 -3.92 14.43 -7.85
C ILE A 70 -4.84 14.45 -9.06
N ALA A 71 -5.00 13.29 -9.72
CA ALA A 71 -5.90 13.14 -10.85
C ALA A 71 -7.38 13.06 -10.43
N ARG A 72 -7.64 12.84 -9.13
CA ARG A 72 -8.95 12.56 -8.53
C ARG A 72 -9.63 11.42 -9.28
N ALA A 73 -8.99 10.26 -9.27
CA ALA A 73 -9.45 9.08 -9.99
C ALA A 73 -9.31 7.82 -9.13
N VAL A 74 -10.36 7.01 -9.08
CA VAL A 74 -10.30 5.61 -8.63
C VAL A 74 -9.84 4.77 -9.83
N ARG A 75 -8.66 4.16 -9.70
CA ARG A 75 -8.05 3.31 -10.71
C ARG A 75 -8.15 1.87 -10.28
N LEU A 76 -8.70 1.03 -11.13
CA LEU A 76 -8.87 -0.39 -10.87
C LEU A 76 -8.22 -1.21 -11.99
N THR A 77 -7.58 -2.30 -11.63
CA THR A 77 -7.11 -3.31 -12.60
C THR A 77 -8.29 -3.84 -13.40
N PRO A 78 -8.11 -4.23 -14.69
CA PRO A 78 -9.23 -4.64 -15.54
C PRO A 78 -10.11 -5.73 -14.91
N ASP A 79 -9.52 -6.68 -14.19
CA ASP A 79 -10.25 -7.76 -13.53
C ASP A 79 -11.01 -7.34 -12.27
N LYS A 80 -10.77 -6.13 -11.73
CA LYS A 80 -11.52 -5.53 -10.61
C LYS A 80 -12.51 -4.49 -11.13
N HIS A 81 -12.13 -3.76 -12.18
CA HIS A 81 -12.98 -2.81 -12.84
C HIS A 81 -14.17 -3.50 -13.51
N ASP A 82 -13.91 -4.51 -14.35
CA ASP A 82 -14.94 -5.22 -15.12
C ASP A 82 -15.40 -6.51 -14.42
N GLY A 83 -14.73 -6.88 -13.32
CA GLY A 83 -15.05 -8.06 -12.54
C GLY A 83 -16.34 -7.91 -11.73
N ARG A 84 -17.16 -8.97 -11.73
CA ARG A 84 -18.34 -9.14 -10.86
C ARG A 84 -18.05 -10.16 -9.75
N THR A 85 -16.97 -9.98 -9.01
CA THR A 85 -16.51 -10.92 -7.98
C THR A 85 -16.47 -10.23 -6.61
N LEU A 86 -16.51 -11.00 -5.53
CA LEU A 86 -16.38 -10.42 -4.19
C LEU A 86 -15.06 -9.63 -4.03
N THR A 87 -13.96 -10.07 -4.65
CA THR A 87 -12.70 -9.31 -4.69
C THR A 87 -12.87 -7.97 -5.40
N ALA A 88 -13.46 -7.94 -6.61
CA ALA A 88 -13.68 -6.73 -7.38
C ALA A 88 -14.52 -5.69 -6.59
N ILE A 89 -15.65 -6.13 -6.05
CA ILE A 89 -16.58 -5.31 -5.25
C ILE A 89 -15.89 -4.78 -3.98
N THR A 90 -15.11 -5.64 -3.29
CA THR A 90 -14.44 -5.25 -2.05
C THR A 90 -13.29 -4.28 -2.28
N VAL A 91 -12.48 -4.50 -3.32
CA VAL A 91 -11.35 -3.62 -3.68
C VAL A 91 -11.87 -2.27 -4.18
N ALA A 92 -12.89 -2.26 -5.05
CA ALA A 92 -13.53 -1.02 -5.49
C ALA A 92 -14.03 -0.17 -4.31
N ALA A 93 -14.71 -0.79 -3.34
CA ALA A 93 -15.16 -0.09 -2.14
C ALA A 93 -14.00 0.43 -1.26
N HIS A 94 -12.86 -0.28 -1.22
CA HIS A 94 -11.64 0.18 -0.54
C HIS A 94 -11.07 1.44 -1.21
N GLU A 95 -10.96 1.45 -2.54
CA GLU A 95 -10.45 2.63 -3.27
C GLU A 95 -11.40 3.84 -3.17
N VAL A 96 -12.71 3.60 -3.20
CA VAL A 96 -13.69 4.65 -2.86
C VAL A 96 -13.50 5.14 -1.42
N GLY A 97 -13.12 4.25 -0.49
CA GLY A 97 -12.73 4.62 0.87
C GLY A 97 -11.64 5.70 0.89
N HIS A 98 -10.61 5.58 0.06
CA HIS A 98 -9.59 6.63 -0.07
C HIS A 98 -10.14 7.93 -0.67
N ALA A 99 -11.03 7.85 -1.65
CA ALA A 99 -11.71 9.04 -2.18
C ALA A 99 -12.52 9.76 -1.08
N LEU A 100 -13.19 9.02 -0.20
CA LEU A 100 -13.91 9.58 0.95
C LEU A 100 -12.96 10.19 2.00
N GLN A 101 -11.80 9.57 2.27
CA GLN A 101 -10.77 10.17 3.13
C GLN A 101 -10.29 11.50 2.57
N HIS A 102 -10.07 11.55 1.27
CA HIS A 102 -9.62 12.76 0.58
C HIS A 102 -10.69 13.85 0.62
N ALA A 103 -11.94 13.50 0.31
CA ALA A 103 -13.06 14.44 0.33
C ALA A 103 -13.37 14.99 1.74
N ALA A 104 -13.07 14.23 2.79
CA ALA A 104 -13.23 14.65 4.18
C ALA A 104 -12.00 15.40 4.74
N ASP A 105 -11.01 15.73 3.90
CA ASP A 105 -9.76 16.39 4.29
C ASP A 105 -9.06 15.70 5.48
N GLU A 106 -9.07 14.37 5.50
CA GLU A 106 -8.51 13.64 6.63
C GLU A 106 -6.99 13.91 6.76
N PRO A 107 -6.52 14.33 7.95
CA PRO A 107 -5.17 14.85 8.11
C PRO A 107 -4.12 13.77 7.80
N LEU A 108 -4.34 12.53 8.26
CA LEU A 108 -3.41 11.43 8.00
C LEU A 108 -3.30 11.11 6.50
N PHE A 109 -4.41 11.13 5.77
CA PHE A 109 -4.40 10.92 4.32
C PHE A 109 -3.63 12.03 3.60
N ALA A 110 -3.84 13.30 3.99
CA ALA A 110 -3.12 14.44 3.44
C ALA A 110 -1.61 14.37 3.74
N TRP A 111 -1.23 14.04 4.98
CA TRP A 111 0.17 13.87 5.38
C TRP A 111 0.84 12.71 4.64
N ARG A 112 0.19 11.55 4.56
CA ARG A 112 0.67 10.40 3.78
C ARG A 112 0.92 10.78 2.33
N THR A 113 -0.02 11.51 1.71
CA THR A 113 0.09 11.92 0.29
C THR A 113 1.20 12.93 0.04
N ARG A 114 1.41 13.87 0.96
CA ARG A 114 2.56 14.81 0.88
C ARG A 114 3.88 14.08 1.09
N LEU A 115 3.93 13.18 2.07
CA LEU A 115 5.12 12.42 2.38
C LEU A 115 5.51 11.51 1.21
N ALA A 116 4.57 10.79 0.60
CA ALA A 116 4.82 9.93 -0.56
C ALA A 116 5.50 10.71 -1.70
N ARG A 117 5.04 11.93 -1.99
CA ARG A 117 5.66 12.81 -2.99
C ARG A 117 7.08 13.22 -2.61
N SER A 118 7.29 13.62 -1.36
CA SER A 118 8.62 14.00 -0.88
C SER A 118 9.60 12.82 -0.78
N ALA A 119 9.09 11.61 -0.55
CA ALA A 119 9.90 10.40 -0.45
C ALA A 119 10.59 10.07 -1.77
N VAL A 120 9.94 10.27 -2.92
CA VAL A 120 10.56 10.10 -4.24
C VAL A 120 11.76 11.04 -4.42
N PHE A 121 11.63 12.29 -3.99
CA PHE A 121 12.73 13.25 -4.04
C PHE A 121 13.86 12.86 -3.05
N ALA A 122 13.49 12.52 -1.81
CA ALA A 122 14.44 12.09 -0.79
C ALA A 122 15.20 10.84 -1.20
N GLU A 123 14.54 9.86 -1.83
CA GLU A 123 15.16 8.65 -2.36
C GLU A 123 16.17 8.96 -3.46
N ARG A 124 15.83 9.84 -4.40
CA ARG A 124 16.73 10.25 -5.49
C ARG A 124 17.99 10.95 -4.95
N VAL A 125 17.81 11.92 -4.05
CA VAL A 125 18.92 12.64 -3.43
C VAL A 125 19.74 11.70 -2.54
N GLY A 126 19.08 10.91 -1.70
CA GLY A 126 19.75 9.99 -0.78
C GLY A 126 20.57 8.92 -1.51
N SER A 127 20.02 8.34 -2.59
CA SER A 127 20.73 7.39 -3.45
C SER A 127 21.95 8.03 -4.11
N PHE A 128 21.82 9.26 -4.59
CA PHE A 128 22.94 10.01 -5.14
C PHE A 128 24.04 10.24 -4.09
N LEU A 129 23.68 10.65 -2.87
CA LEU A 129 24.64 10.87 -1.79
C LEU A 129 25.36 9.57 -1.38
N LEU A 130 24.62 8.47 -1.29
CA LEU A 130 25.19 7.15 -0.98
C LEU A 130 26.17 6.68 -2.06
N PHE A 131 25.90 6.98 -3.32
CA PHE A 131 26.79 6.69 -4.43
C PHE A 131 28.02 7.62 -4.48
N ALA A 132 27.81 8.91 -4.25
CA ALA A 132 28.87 9.92 -4.31
C ALA A 132 29.88 9.78 -3.16
N ALA A 133 29.44 9.33 -1.98
CA ALA A 133 30.29 9.18 -0.80
C ALA A 133 31.55 8.31 -1.04
N PRO A 134 31.48 7.04 -1.51
CA PRO A 134 32.69 6.24 -1.76
C PRO A 134 33.57 6.82 -2.88
N VAL A 135 32.98 7.43 -3.91
CA VAL A 135 33.72 8.07 -5.02
C VAL A 135 34.53 9.27 -4.50
N LEU A 136 33.93 10.12 -3.68
CA LEU A 136 34.61 11.26 -3.07
C LEU A 136 35.68 10.83 -2.07
N ALA A 137 35.45 9.76 -1.31
CA ALA A 137 36.46 9.17 -0.43
C ALA A 137 37.71 8.75 -1.23
N LEU A 138 37.50 8.13 -2.40
CA LEU A 138 38.57 7.67 -3.27
C LEU A 138 39.36 8.84 -3.88
N ILE A 139 38.68 9.88 -4.34
CA ILE A 139 39.31 11.06 -4.98
C ILE A 139 40.06 11.90 -3.96
N THR A 140 39.45 12.19 -2.81
CA THR A 140 40.02 13.10 -1.81
C THR A 140 41.00 12.41 -0.87
N ARG A 141 41.09 11.07 -0.93
CA ARG A 141 41.82 10.22 0.03
C ARG A 141 41.42 10.47 1.48
N MET A 142 40.25 11.06 1.73
CA MET A 142 39.73 11.26 3.07
C MET A 142 39.15 9.95 3.60
N PRO A 143 39.51 9.53 4.83
CA PRO A 143 39.23 8.18 5.29
C PRO A 143 37.75 7.88 5.57
N HIS A 144 36.83 8.84 5.61
CA HIS A 144 35.39 8.55 5.71
C HIS A 144 34.53 9.80 5.44
N PRO A 145 33.80 9.89 4.31
CA PRO A 145 32.71 10.87 4.17
C PRO A 145 31.46 10.38 4.93
N GLY A 146 31.63 10.02 6.21
CA GLY A 146 30.59 9.42 7.04
C GLY A 146 29.31 10.26 7.12
N LEU A 147 29.45 11.58 7.08
CA LEU A 147 28.32 12.51 7.08
C LEU A 147 27.46 12.41 5.81
N LEU A 148 28.07 12.30 4.62
CA LEU A 148 27.35 12.17 3.35
C LEU A 148 26.60 10.83 3.28
N SER A 149 27.27 9.74 3.66
CA SER A 149 26.63 8.42 3.73
C SER A 149 25.51 8.37 4.76
N ALA A 150 25.71 8.97 5.94
CA ALA A 150 24.68 9.03 6.98
C ALA A 150 23.47 9.84 6.53
N LEU A 151 23.68 11.00 5.90
CA LEU A 151 22.59 11.82 5.35
C LEU A 151 21.85 11.06 4.22
N GLY A 152 22.57 10.42 3.32
CA GLY A 152 21.97 9.63 2.25
C GLY A 152 21.15 8.45 2.78
N ALA A 153 21.68 7.72 3.77
CA ALA A 153 20.97 6.62 4.43
C ALA A 153 19.72 7.12 5.18
N PHE A 154 19.82 8.27 5.87
CA PHE A 154 18.68 8.88 6.55
C PHE A 154 17.57 9.27 5.57
N LEU A 155 17.91 9.88 4.44
CA LEU A 155 16.93 10.29 3.42
C LEU A 155 16.19 9.09 2.82
N VAL A 156 16.90 7.98 2.52
CA VAL A 156 16.27 6.78 1.94
C VAL A 156 15.47 6.02 3.00
N LEU A 157 16.11 5.64 4.11
CA LEU A 157 15.52 4.74 5.10
C LEU A 157 14.51 5.48 5.99
N GLY A 158 14.83 6.70 6.43
CA GLY A 158 13.99 7.48 7.32
C GLY A 158 12.64 7.83 6.69
N PHE A 159 12.66 8.31 5.43
CA PHE A 159 11.41 8.58 4.70
C PHE A 159 10.61 7.30 4.44
N GLY A 160 11.26 6.19 4.07
CA GLY A 160 10.59 4.91 3.86
C GLY A 160 9.86 4.42 5.11
N ILE A 161 10.52 4.47 6.27
CA ILE A 161 9.91 4.09 7.56
C ILE A 161 8.72 5.00 7.86
N LEU A 162 8.91 6.32 7.79
CA LEU A 162 7.85 7.27 8.11
C LEU A 162 6.63 7.11 7.19
N LEU A 163 6.87 6.86 5.90
CA LEU A 163 5.81 6.61 4.92
C LEU A 163 5.00 5.37 5.29
N GLN A 164 5.68 4.29 5.67
CA GLN A 164 5.03 3.05 6.03
C GLN A 164 4.20 3.18 7.33
N PHE A 165 4.73 3.89 8.33
CA PHE A 165 4.01 4.16 9.58
C PHE A 165 2.77 5.04 9.38
N LEU A 166 2.82 6.03 8.49
CA LEU A 166 1.66 6.87 8.18
C LEU A 166 0.66 6.18 7.24
N THR A 167 1.13 5.31 6.36
CA THR A 167 0.25 4.60 5.41
C THR A 167 -0.61 3.57 6.11
N LEU A 168 -0.07 2.78 7.04
CA LEU A 168 -0.82 1.73 7.73
C LEU A 168 -2.17 2.19 8.35
N PRO A 169 -2.25 3.27 9.15
CA PRO A 169 -3.54 3.71 9.71
C PRO A 169 -4.51 4.22 8.64
N VAL A 170 -4.01 4.78 7.53
CA VAL A 170 -4.83 5.24 6.39
C VAL A 170 -5.47 4.03 5.68
N GLU A 171 -4.70 2.97 5.45
CA GLU A 171 -5.16 1.73 4.81
C GLU A 171 -6.18 0.97 5.68
N LEU A 172 -5.93 0.90 7.00
CA LEU A 172 -6.85 0.28 7.96
C LEU A 172 -8.17 1.04 8.05
N ASP A 173 -8.11 2.37 7.99
CA ASP A 173 -9.30 3.21 7.97
C ASP A 173 -10.13 3.03 6.69
N ALA A 174 -9.49 3.13 5.51
CA ALA A 174 -10.14 2.90 4.22
C ALA A 174 -10.81 1.52 4.18
N SER A 175 -10.12 0.49 4.70
CA SER A 175 -10.63 -0.87 4.78
C SER A 175 -11.80 -1.04 5.76
N PHE A 176 -11.60 -0.75 7.04
CA PHE A 176 -12.50 -1.21 8.10
C PHE A 176 -13.46 -0.14 8.63
N ARG A 177 -13.13 1.14 8.46
CA ARG A 177 -14.01 2.25 8.87
C ARG A 177 -14.85 2.80 7.72
N LYS A 178 -14.41 2.60 6.46
CA LYS A 178 -15.13 3.05 5.26
C LYS A 178 -15.71 1.91 4.44
N ALA A 179 -14.87 1.11 3.79
CA ALA A 179 -15.32 0.10 2.84
C ALA A 179 -16.20 -0.98 3.47
N LEU A 180 -15.76 -1.61 4.57
CA LEU A 180 -16.51 -2.72 5.16
C LEU A 180 -17.91 -2.33 5.69
N PRO A 181 -18.07 -1.22 6.47
CA PRO A 181 -19.40 -0.76 6.87
C PRO A 181 -20.29 -0.43 5.68
N LEU A 182 -19.73 0.26 4.68
CA LEU A 182 -20.44 0.64 3.46
C LEU A 182 -20.96 -0.60 2.73
N LEU A 183 -20.11 -1.60 2.51
CA LEU A 183 -20.49 -2.87 1.88
C LEU A 183 -21.61 -3.59 2.66
N GLY A 184 -21.63 -3.45 3.99
CA GLY A 184 -22.68 -3.97 4.86
C GLY A 184 -24.04 -3.26 4.77
N THR A 185 -24.16 -2.14 4.04
CA THR A 185 -25.42 -1.39 3.88
C THR A 185 -26.35 -1.95 2.79
N GLY A 186 -26.11 -3.18 2.33
CA GLY A 186 -26.95 -3.86 1.33
C GLY A 186 -26.24 -4.21 0.02
N TYR A 187 -24.94 -3.90 -0.12
CA TYR A 187 -24.16 -4.31 -1.29
C TYR A 187 -23.64 -5.74 -1.18
N LEU A 188 -23.42 -6.23 0.05
CA LEU A 188 -23.05 -7.61 0.33
C LEU A 188 -24.12 -8.30 1.16
N GLU A 189 -24.32 -9.58 0.88
CA GLU A 189 -25.11 -10.44 1.74
C GLU A 189 -24.37 -10.70 3.07
N LYS A 190 -25.13 -10.97 4.15
CA LYS A 190 -24.56 -11.22 5.48
C LYS A 190 -23.51 -12.34 5.48
N HIS A 191 -23.67 -13.33 4.62
CA HIS A 191 -22.75 -14.47 4.49
C HIS A 191 -21.44 -14.10 3.75
N GLN A 192 -21.43 -13.04 2.93
CA GLN A 192 -20.25 -12.56 2.20
C GLN A 192 -19.36 -11.62 3.04
N LEU A 193 -19.93 -10.93 4.04
CA LEU A 193 -19.19 -9.99 4.90
C LEU A 193 -17.92 -10.57 5.57
N PRO A 194 -17.92 -11.81 6.11
CA PRO A 194 -16.69 -12.42 6.64
C PRO A 194 -15.60 -12.60 5.58
N ALA A 195 -15.98 -12.90 4.34
CA ALA A 195 -15.05 -13.06 3.23
C ALA A 195 -14.51 -11.70 2.75
N ALA A 196 -15.36 -10.67 2.61
CA ALA A 196 -14.92 -9.30 2.33
C ALA A 196 -13.94 -8.78 3.39
N ARG A 197 -14.25 -9.00 4.67
CA ARG A 197 -13.34 -8.67 5.77
C ARG A 197 -12.00 -9.41 5.67
N ARG A 198 -11.98 -10.65 5.18
CA ARG A 198 -10.74 -11.41 4.96
C ARG A 198 -9.92 -10.81 3.81
N ILE A 199 -10.55 -10.37 2.72
CA ILE A 199 -9.89 -9.69 1.60
C ILE A 199 -9.24 -8.38 2.09
N LEU A 200 -10.02 -7.55 2.79
CA LEU A 200 -9.52 -6.29 3.36
C LEU A 200 -8.40 -6.49 4.38
N ARG A 201 -8.48 -7.54 5.22
CA ARG A 201 -7.39 -7.89 6.13
C ARG A 201 -6.14 -8.32 5.37
N ALA A 202 -6.29 -9.12 4.32
CA ALA A 202 -5.16 -9.56 3.52
C ALA A 202 -4.43 -8.35 2.93
N ALA A 203 -5.17 -7.39 2.35
CA ALA A 203 -4.60 -6.13 1.88
C ALA A 203 -3.91 -5.35 3.02
N ALA A 204 -4.56 -5.18 4.18
CA ALA A 204 -3.94 -4.47 5.31
C ALA A 204 -2.65 -5.14 5.84
N TRP A 205 -2.56 -6.47 5.80
CA TRP A 205 -1.39 -7.21 6.28
C TRP A 205 -0.14 -6.99 5.41
N THR A 206 -0.27 -6.60 4.13
CA THR A 206 0.91 -6.22 3.32
C THR A 206 1.57 -4.99 3.91
N TYR A 207 0.78 -4.00 4.33
CA TYR A 207 1.28 -2.79 4.97
C TYR A 207 1.82 -3.05 6.37
N VAL A 208 1.22 -3.96 7.14
CA VAL A 208 1.78 -4.36 8.45
C VAL A 208 3.14 -5.04 8.26
N ALA A 209 3.25 -5.97 7.31
CA ALA A 209 4.50 -6.67 7.02
C ALA A 209 5.60 -5.70 6.57
N ALA A 210 5.28 -4.77 5.66
CA ALA A 210 6.22 -3.74 5.21
C ALA A 210 6.66 -2.80 6.35
N ALA A 211 5.76 -2.47 7.29
CA ALA A 211 6.10 -1.67 8.49
C ALA A 211 7.10 -2.39 9.39
N LEU A 212 6.85 -3.67 9.66
CA LEU A 212 7.73 -4.51 10.49
C LEU A 212 9.08 -4.72 9.82
N ALA A 213 9.12 -4.96 8.50
CA ALA A 213 10.36 -5.11 7.75
C ALA A 213 11.20 -3.82 7.78
N SER A 214 10.55 -2.66 7.63
CA SER A 214 11.20 -1.34 7.72
C SER A 214 11.79 -1.09 9.11
N LEU A 215 11.04 -1.43 10.17
CA LEU A 215 11.49 -1.31 11.55
C LEU A 215 12.67 -2.23 11.85
N PHE A 216 12.64 -3.48 11.36
CA PHE A 216 13.75 -4.42 11.51
C PHE A 216 15.02 -3.92 10.81
N ASN A 217 14.89 -3.38 9.58
CA ASN A 217 16.04 -2.84 8.86
C ASN A 217 16.63 -1.60 9.57
N PHE A 218 15.78 -0.74 10.14
CA PHE A 218 16.21 0.39 10.96
C PHE A 218 17.01 -0.07 12.20
N TRP A 219 16.49 -1.06 12.93
CA TRP A 219 17.17 -1.64 14.08
C TRP A 219 18.55 -2.21 13.71
N ARG A 220 18.64 -2.93 12.59
CA ARG A 220 19.89 -3.47 12.07
C ARG A 220 20.92 -2.36 11.81
N TRP A 221 20.50 -1.25 11.22
CA TRP A 221 21.36 -0.09 10.98
C TRP A 221 21.88 0.54 12.28
N LEU A 222 21.01 0.73 13.27
CA LEU A 222 21.41 1.20 14.61
C LEU A 222 22.43 0.27 15.28
N ALA A 223 22.26 -1.05 15.12
CA ALA A 223 23.18 -2.03 15.68
C ALA A 223 24.57 -2.00 15.00
N VAL A 224 24.63 -1.70 13.70
CA VAL A 224 25.90 -1.54 12.96
C VAL A 224 26.59 -0.23 13.33
N LEU A 225 25.86 0.88 13.46
CA LEU A 225 26.43 2.18 13.85
C LEU A 225 26.94 2.24 15.29
N ARG A 226 26.52 1.31 16.15
CA ARG A 226 27.00 1.16 17.54
C ARG A 226 28.27 0.31 17.67
N ARG A 227 28.78 -0.26 16.56
CA ARG A 227 30.04 -1.00 16.50
C ARG A 227 31.11 -0.16 15.86
#